data_AF-A0A2D4M1J5-F1
#
_entry.id   AF-A0A2D4M1J5-F1
#
_cell.length_a   1.000
_cell.length_b   1.000
_cell.length_c   1.000
_cell.angle_alpha   90.00
_cell.angle_beta   90.00
_cell.angle_gamma   90.00
#
_symmetry.space_group_name_H-M   'P 1'
#
loop_
_entity.id
_entity.type
_entity.pdbx_description
1 polymer ?
#
loop_
_entity_poly.entity_id
_entity_poly.type
_entity_poly.pdbx_seq_one_letter_code
_entity_poly.pdbx_strand_id
1 'polypeptide(L)'
;NGHSTCINGNVCDQCKNLTTGKQCEACMPGYYGDPTNGGQCTACTCSGHANICHMQTGKCFCTTKGIKGDQCQLCDSENRYLGNPLRGTCYYSLLIDYQFTFSLLQEDDRHHTAINFIANPEQSNKNLDISINASNNFNLN
;
A
#
# COMPACT_ATOMS: atom_id res chain seq x y z
N ASN A 1 -14.53 -19.92 16.99
CA ASN A 1 -15.22 -18.80 16.32
C ASN A 1 -16.23 -19.20 15.25
N GLY A 2 -16.61 -20.48 15.09
CA GLY A 2 -17.66 -20.88 14.14
C GLY A 2 -17.22 -21.01 12.68
N HIS A 3 -15.93 -20.80 12.37
CA HIS A 3 -15.37 -20.86 11.02
C HIS A 3 -14.66 -22.18 10.69
N SER A 4 -14.69 -23.16 11.58
CA SER A 4 -14.09 -24.48 11.34
C SER A 4 -14.61 -25.51 12.36
N THR A 5 -14.27 -26.77 12.11
CA THR A 5 -14.34 -27.86 13.09
C THR A 5 -13.06 -27.91 13.93
N CYS A 6 -13.16 -28.33 15.19
CA CYS A 6 -12.00 -28.42 16.08
C CYS A 6 -11.37 -29.82 16.07
N ILE A 7 -10.04 -29.83 16.03
CA ILE A 7 -9.18 -30.96 16.39
C ILE A 7 -8.70 -30.77 17.84
N ASN A 8 -8.76 -31.84 18.64
CA ASN A 8 -8.31 -31.85 20.05
C ASN A 8 -8.97 -30.75 20.93
N GLY A 9 -10.20 -30.34 20.60
CA GLY A 9 -11.00 -29.39 21.37
C GLY A 9 -10.63 -27.90 21.24
N ASN A 10 -9.37 -27.56 20.98
CA ASN A 10 -8.88 -26.17 21.10
C ASN A 10 -8.20 -25.59 19.85
N VAL A 11 -8.01 -26.38 18.80
CA VAL A 11 -7.40 -25.95 17.53
C VAL A 11 -8.37 -26.25 16.39
N CYS A 12 -8.55 -25.31 15.48
CA CYS A 12 -9.34 -25.49 14.28
C CYS A 12 -8.53 -26.26 13.22
N ASP A 13 -9.18 -27.19 12.53
CA ASP A 13 -8.54 -28.00 11.48
C ASP A 13 -8.21 -27.16 10.23
N GLN A 14 -9.24 -26.55 9.62
CA GLN A 14 -9.08 -25.66 8.47
C GLN A 14 -10.05 -24.49 8.56
N CYS A 15 -9.53 -23.29 8.73
CA CYS A 15 -10.34 -22.08 8.80
C CYS A 15 -11.04 -21.77 7.46
N LYS A 16 -12.31 -21.38 7.56
CA LYS A 16 -13.17 -20.97 6.44
C LYS A 16 -13.51 -19.49 6.57
N ASN A 17 -14.35 -18.95 5.68
CA ASN A 17 -14.83 -17.57 5.73
C ASN A 17 -13.71 -16.51 5.81
N LEU A 18 -12.59 -16.74 5.12
CA LEU A 18 -11.49 -15.77 5.01
C LEU A 18 -10.81 -15.49 6.36
N THR A 19 -10.85 -16.46 7.27
CA THR A 19 -10.24 -16.39 8.60
C THR A 19 -8.96 -17.22 8.70
N THR A 20 -8.15 -16.92 9.70
CA THR A 20 -6.88 -17.57 10.03
C THR A 20 -6.65 -17.54 11.55
N GLY A 21 -5.59 -18.20 12.01
CA GLY A 21 -5.28 -18.38 13.42
C GLY A 21 -5.67 -19.76 13.94
N LYS A 22 -5.27 -20.07 15.18
CA LYS A 22 -5.47 -21.41 15.76
C LYS A 22 -6.94 -21.72 15.99
N GLN A 23 -7.76 -20.70 16.17
CA GLN A 23 -9.19 -20.78 16.47
C GLN A 23 -10.03 -20.01 15.43
N CYS A 24 -9.42 -19.68 14.29
CA CYS A 24 -10.00 -18.84 13.25
C CYS A 24 -10.46 -17.47 13.80
N GLU A 25 -9.62 -16.88 14.64
CA GLU A 25 -9.86 -15.66 15.43
C GLU A 25 -9.43 -14.38 14.71
N ALA A 26 -8.77 -14.48 13.56
CA ALA A 26 -8.28 -13.35 12.79
C ALA A 26 -8.70 -13.45 11.33
N CYS A 27 -8.76 -12.33 10.62
CA CYS A 27 -8.91 -12.34 9.16
C CYS A 27 -7.60 -12.69 8.47
N MET A 28 -7.68 -13.37 7.33
CA MET A 28 -6.52 -13.64 6.47
C MET A 28 -5.89 -12.33 5.97
N PRO A 29 -4.57 -12.31 5.64
CA PRO A 29 -3.96 -11.15 4.98
C PRO A 29 -4.73 -10.74 3.72
N GLY A 30 -4.99 -9.45 3.57
CA GLY A 30 -5.86 -8.91 2.50
C GLY A 30 -7.34 -8.86 2.86
N TYR A 31 -7.71 -9.23 4.08
CA TYR A 31 -9.07 -9.14 4.62
C TYR A 31 -9.07 -8.49 6.01
N TYR A 32 -10.17 -7.85 6.37
CA TYR A 32 -10.35 -7.19 7.66
C TYR A 32 -11.74 -7.38 8.25
N GLY A 33 -11.85 -7.23 9.57
CA GLY A 33 -13.10 -7.33 10.32
C GLY A 33 -12.89 -7.96 11.69
N ASP A 34 -13.99 -8.36 12.31
CA ASP A 34 -14.00 -9.15 13.54
C ASP A 34 -14.66 -10.50 13.25
N PRO A 35 -13.89 -11.61 13.16
CA PRO A 35 -14.43 -12.95 12.94
C PRO A 35 -14.86 -13.64 14.22
N THR A 36 -14.77 -13.00 15.39
CA THR A 36 -15.16 -13.67 16.63
C THR A 36 -16.66 -13.95 16.65
N ASN A 37 -17.05 -15.03 17.33
CA ASN A 37 -18.46 -15.42 17.48
C ASN A 37 -19.27 -15.54 16.17
N GLY A 38 -18.64 -15.96 15.06
CA GLY A 38 -19.28 -16.10 13.76
C GLY A 38 -19.38 -14.80 12.96
N GLY A 39 -18.62 -13.78 13.37
CA GLY A 39 -18.44 -12.54 12.60
C GLY A 39 -17.82 -12.77 11.22
N GLN A 40 -17.56 -11.69 10.49
CA GLN A 40 -17.21 -11.79 9.06
C GLN A 40 -15.97 -10.98 8.73
N CYS A 41 -15.21 -11.49 7.77
CA CYS A 41 -14.06 -10.82 7.17
C CYS A 41 -14.43 -10.31 5.78
N THR A 42 -14.01 -9.08 5.48
CA THR A 42 -14.25 -8.40 4.20
C THR A 42 -12.93 -8.11 3.51
N ALA A 43 -12.90 -8.19 2.18
CA ALA A 43 -11.68 -7.89 1.41
C ALA A 43 -11.26 -6.42 1.59
N CYS A 44 -9.96 -6.18 1.69
CA CYS A 44 -9.41 -4.84 1.68
C CYS A 44 -9.77 -4.12 0.36
N THR A 45 -10.14 -2.85 0.43
CA THR A 45 -10.40 -2.00 -0.75
C THR A 45 -9.40 -0.86 -0.76
N CYS A 46 -8.33 -1.00 -1.54
CA CYS A 46 -7.18 -0.10 -1.50
C CYS A 46 -6.90 0.63 -2.83
N SER A 47 -7.94 0.86 -3.63
CA SER A 47 -7.85 1.62 -4.89
C SER A 47 -6.77 1.13 -5.88
N GLY A 48 -6.38 -0.14 -5.81
CA GLY A 48 -5.30 -0.72 -6.63
C GLY A 48 -3.88 -0.40 -6.16
N HIS A 49 -3.70 0.33 -5.05
CA HIS A 49 -2.41 0.78 -4.51
C HIS A 49 -1.97 0.04 -3.25
N ALA A 50 -2.68 -1.02 -2.86
CA ALA A 50 -2.25 -2.02 -1.89
C ALA A 50 -3.10 -3.29 -2.02
N ASN A 51 -2.56 -4.41 -1.56
CA ASN A 51 -3.30 -5.68 -1.43
C ASN A 51 -3.48 -6.11 0.02
N ILE A 52 -2.80 -5.46 0.96
CA ILE A 52 -2.84 -5.78 2.39
C ILE A 52 -3.30 -4.53 3.14
N CYS A 53 -4.16 -4.73 4.12
CA CYS A 53 -4.64 -3.71 5.04
C CYS A 53 -4.61 -4.22 6.47
N HIS A 54 -4.80 -3.31 7.42
CA HIS A 54 -4.90 -3.65 8.83
C HIS A 54 -6.11 -4.55 9.10
N MET A 55 -5.87 -5.72 9.69
CA MET A 55 -6.83 -6.82 9.83
C MET A 55 -8.11 -6.50 10.63
N GLN A 56 -8.14 -5.40 11.38
CA GLN A 56 -9.33 -4.98 12.15
C GLN A 56 -10.01 -3.76 11.56
N THR A 57 -9.23 -2.80 11.05
CA THR A 57 -9.75 -1.48 10.66
C THR A 57 -9.94 -1.33 9.16
N GLY A 58 -9.31 -2.20 8.35
CA GLY A 58 -9.36 -2.10 6.89
C GLY A 58 -8.43 -1.05 6.31
N LYS A 59 -7.67 -0.32 7.14
CA LYS A 59 -6.73 0.73 6.69
C LYS A 59 -5.60 0.12 5.85
N CYS A 60 -5.48 0.56 4.61
CA CYS A 60 -4.54 0.01 3.65
C CYS A 60 -3.10 0.40 3.92
N PHE A 61 -2.18 -0.52 3.62
CA PHE A 61 -0.75 -0.28 3.63
C PHE A 61 -0.31 0.11 2.21
N CYS A 62 -0.44 1.39 1.87
CA CYS A 62 -0.17 1.88 0.51
C CYS A 62 1.26 1.59 0.06
N THR A 63 1.43 1.09 -1.17
CA THR A 63 2.72 0.61 -1.67
C THR A 63 3.50 1.65 -2.48
N THR A 64 2.87 2.77 -2.84
CA THR A 64 3.52 3.85 -3.59
C THR A 64 3.69 5.08 -2.70
N LYS A 65 4.92 5.60 -2.59
CA LYS A 65 5.21 6.81 -1.81
C LYS A 65 4.41 7.99 -2.39
N GLY A 66 3.80 8.77 -1.50
CA GLY A 66 2.95 9.89 -1.88
C GLY A 66 1.49 9.54 -2.16
N ILE A 67 1.10 8.26 -2.04
CA ILE A 67 -0.31 7.85 -1.96
C ILE A 67 -0.68 7.62 -0.50
N LYS A 68 -1.79 8.21 -0.05
CA LYS A 68 -2.27 8.14 1.33
C LYS A 68 -3.80 7.98 1.42
N GLY A 69 -4.30 7.94 2.65
CA GLY A 69 -5.71 7.70 2.97
C GLY A 69 -5.99 6.24 3.29
N ASP A 70 -7.12 5.97 3.97
CA ASP A 70 -7.42 4.63 4.47
C ASP A 70 -7.59 3.58 3.37
N GLN A 71 -7.91 4.02 2.15
CA GLN A 71 -8.08 3.19 0.96
C GLN A 71 -7.09 3.55 -0.14
N CYS A 72 -5.98 4.25 0.19
CA CYS A 72 -4.98 4.74 -0.76
C CYS A 72 -5.59 5.59 -1.89
N GLN A 73 -6.57 6.42 -1.55
CA GLN A 73 -7.39 7.19 -2.49
C GLN A 73 -6.97 8.65 -2.63
N LEU A 74 -5.95 9.09 -1.90
CA LEU A 74 -5.51 10.48 -1.86
C LEU A 74 -4.03 10.59 -2.25
N CYS A 75 -3.65 11.68 -2.91
CA CYS A 75 -2.24 12.06 -2.99
C CYS A 75 -1.82 12.82 -1.73
N ASP A 76 -0.55 12.69 -1.38
CA ASP A 76 0.07 13.48 -0.32
C ASP A 76 0.46 14.88 -0.81
N SER A 77 -0.56 15.73 -0.99
CA SER A 77 -0.41 17.09 -1.50
C SER A 77 0.47 17.98 -0.62
N GLU A 78 0.51 17.71 0.69
CA GLU A 78 1.37 18.43 1.64
C GLU A 78 2.86 18.24 1.32
N ASN A 79 3.21 17.06 0.79
CA ASN A 79 4.56 16.73 0.34
C ASN A 79 4.74 16.86 -1.18
N ARG A 80 3.92 17.71 -1.83
CA ARG A 80 4.01 18.05 -3.27
C ARG A 80 3.76 16.88 -4.23
N TYR A 81 3.07 15.84 -3.79
CA TYR A 81 2.59 14.79 -4.71
C TYR A 81 1.33 15.24 -5.42
N LEU A 82 1.33 15.08 -6.75
CA LEU A 82 0.26 15.52 -7.64
C LEU A 82 -0.30 14.33 -8.41
N GLY A 83 -1.58 14.39 -8.78
CA GLY A 83 -2.24 13.34 -9.56
C GLY A 83 -3.56 12.92 -8.94
N ASN A 84 -4.03 11.72 -9.33
CA ASN A 84 -5.25 11.14 -8.80
C ASN A 84 -5.12 9.61 -8.76
N PRO A 85 -4.99 9.00 -7.57
CA PRO A 85 -4.78 7.56 -7.45
C PRO A 85 -6.03 6.75 -7.82
N LEU A 86 -7.23 7.35 -7.83
CA LEU A 86 -8.44 6.69 -8.29
C LEU A 86 -8.51 6.53 -9.82
N ARG A 87 -7.69 7.29 -10.56
CA ARG A 87 -7.63 7.27 -12.03
C ARG A 87 -6.23 7.01 -12.58
N GLY A 88 -5.31 6.60 -11.73
CA GLY A 88 -3.89 6.48 -12.05
C GLY A 88 -3.07 6.40 -10.78
N THR A 89 -2.12 7.32 -10.61
CA THR A 89 -1.22 7.36 -9.46
C THR A 89 -0.87 8.80 -9.07
N CYS A 90 -0.03 8.94 -8.06
CA CYS A 90 0.53 10.20 -7.61
C CYS A 90 2.00 10.28 -8.03
N TYR A 91 2.44 11.46 -8.44
CA TYR A 91 3.79 11.74 -8.91
C TYR A 91 4.39 12.88 -8.11
N TYR A 92 5.69 12.77 -7.85
CA TYR A 92 6.47 13.89 -7.35
C TYR A 92 7.00 14.72 -8.51
N SER A 93 6.70 16.01 -8.55
CA SER A 93 7.19 16.90 -9.59
C SER A 93 8.65 17.28 -9.33
N LEU A 94 9.55 16.87 -10.22
CA LEU A 94 10.95 17.26 -10.20
C LEU A 94 11.11 18.62 -10.87
N LEU A 95 11.82 19.53 -10.21
CA LEU A 95 12.19 20.82 -10.78
C LEU A 95 13.49 20.65 -11.57
N ILE A 96 13.54 21.23 -12.77
CA ILE A 96 14.74 21.25 -13.60
C ILE A 96 15.85 22.02 -12.87
N ASP A 97 17.09 21.57 -13.01
CA ASP A 97 18.30 22.13 -12.36
C ASP A 97 18.41 21.89 -10.83
N TYR A 98 17.49 21.10 -10.24
CA TYR A 98 17.54 20.73 -8.83
C TYR A 98 17.88 19.25 -8.62
N GLN A 99 18.67 19.00 -7.57
CA GLN A 99 18.92 17.65 -7.07
C GLN A 99 17.95 17.32 -5.93
N PHE A 100 17.39 16.12 -5.98
CA PHE A 100 16.47 15.60 -4.96
C PHE A 100 17.01 14.31 -4.37
N THR A 101 16.78 14.12 -3.06
CA THR A 101 17.11 12.89 -2.34
C THR A 101 15.87 12.38 -1.65
N PHE A 102 15.53 11.12 -1.88
CA PHE A 102 14.41 10.45 -1.25
C PHE A 102 14.91 9.29 -0.41
N SER A 103 14.35 9.14 0.79
CA SER A 103 14.62 8.00 1.67
C SER A 103 13.34 7.17 1.83
N LEU A 104 13.52 5.84 1.84
CA LEU A 104 12.50 4.83 2.13
C LEU A 104 12.84 4.02 3.40
N LEU A 105 13.59 4.64 4.32
CA LEU A 105 14.09 3.97 5.54
C LEU A 105 13.28 4.32 6.78
N GLN A 106 12.22 5.12 6.67
CA GLN A 106 11.42 5.52 7.82
C GLN A 106 10.44 4.41 8.22
N GLU A 107 9.99 4.39 9.48
CA GLU A 107 9.02 3.39 9.95
C GLU A 107 7.71 3.46 9.15
N ASP A 108 7.30 4.66 8.76
CA ASP A 108 6.12 4.91 7.92
C ASP A 108 6.31 4.40 6.47
N ASP A 109 7.55 4.17 6.04
CA ASP A 109 7.87 3.73 4.67
C ASP A 109 7.88 2.19 4.51
N ARG A 110 7.67 1.42 5.60
CA ARG A 110 7.84 -0.06 5.60
C ARG A 110 7.09 -0.78 4.47
N HIS A 111 5.97 -0.23 4.03
CA HIS A 111 5.11 -0.84 3.02
C HIS A 111 5.29 -0.26 1.61
N HIS A 112 6.06 0.82 1.46
CA HIS A 112 6.33 1.43 0.17
C HIS A 112 7.36 0.63 -0.62
N THR A 113 7.03 0.31 -1.87
CA THR A 113 7.87 -0.42 -2.82
C THR A 113 8.08 0.33 -4.13
N ALA A 114 7.35 1.43 -4.33
CA ALA A 114 7.43 2.26 -5.53
C ALA A 114 7.37 3.76 -5.18
N ILE A 115 7.93 4.57 -6.07
CA ILE A 115 7.80 6.03 -6.07
C ILE A 115 7.77 6.48 -7.52
N ASN A 116 6.87 7.42 -7.85
CA ASN A 116 6.73 7.92 -9.21
C ASN A 116 7.20 9.37 -9.28
N PHE A 117 7.98 9.68 -10.30
CA PHE A 117 8.49 11.01 -10.57
C PHE A 117 7.93 11.52 -11.89
N ILE A 118 7.70 12.82 -11.98
CA ILE A 118 7.36 13.49 -13.23
C ILE A 118 8.25 14.73 -13.38
N ALA A 119 8.80 14.92 -14.58
CA ALA A 119 9.55 16.11 -14.93
C ALA A 119 8.97 16.64 -16.24
N ASN A 120 8.32 17.81 -16.18
CA ASN A 120 7.66 18.40 -17.34
C ASN A 120 8.46 19.62 -17.81
N PRO A 121 9.17 19.54 -18.95
CA PRO A 121 9.96 20.67 -19.44
C PRO A 121 9.08 21.82 -19.90
N GLU A 122 9.42 23.04 -19.49
CA GLU A 122 8.69 24.26 -19.91
C GLU A 122 8.90 24.60 -21.39
N GLN A 123 9.98 24.12 -21.99
CA GLN A 123 10.34 24.37 -23.39
C GLN A 123 10.39 23.07 -24.18
N SER A 124 9.61 23.00 -25.27
CA SER A 124 9.48 21.82 -26.13
C SER A 124 10.75 21.47 -26.92
N ASN A 125 11.76 22.36 -26.95
CA ASN A 125 12.93 22.26 -27.82
C ASN A 125 14.25 22.05 -27.05
N LYS A 126 14.20 21.54 -25.81
CA LYS A 126 15.38 21.20 -25.03
C LYS A 126 15.32 19.75 -24.58
N ASN A 127 16.45 19.06 -24.67
CA ASN A 127 16.61 17.72 -24.12
C ASN A 127 16.57 17.81 -22.59
N LEU A 128 15.88 16.86 -21.97
CA LEU A 128 15.85 16.71 -20.53
C LEU A 128 16.76 15.54 -20.15
N ASP A 129 17.87 15.83 -19.48
CA ASP A 129 18.76 14.81 -18.94
C ASP A 129 18.39 14.55 -17.48
N ILE A 130 18.05 13.30 -17.16
CA ILE A 130 17.73 12.85 -15.80
C ILE A 130 18.79 11.83 -15.38
N SER A 131 19.48 12.10 -14.28
CA SER A 131 20.40 11.16 -13.63
C SER A 131 19.78 10.62 -12.35
N ILE A 132 19.63 9.30 -12.24
CA ILE A 132 19.12 8.63 -11.03
C ILE A 132 20.24 7.76 -10.46
N ASN A 133 20.57 7.99 -9.19
CA ASN A 133 21.51 7.17 -8.45
C ASN A 133 20.78 6.52 -7.25
N ALA A 134 20.87 5.20 -7.14
CA ALA A 134 20.22 4.42 -6.09
C ALA A 134 21.26 3.64 -5.29
N SER A 135 21.10 3.62 -3.96
CA SER A 135 22.02 2.93 -3.05
C SER A 135 21.87 1.41 -3.04
N ASN A 136 20.78 0.88 -3.58
CA ASN A 136 20.42 -0.54 -3.60
C ASN A 136 19.74 -0.90 -4.93
N ASN A 137 19.38 -2.19 -5.10
CA ASN A 137 18.63 -2.71 -6.24
C ASN A 137 17.37 -1.88 -6.53
N PHE A 138 17.47 -0.98 -7.50
CA PHE A 138 16.39 -0.14 -7.97
C PHE A 138 16.09 -0.52 -9.40
N ASN A 139 14.80 -0.75 -9.70
CA ASN A 139 14.34 -1.07 -11.03
C ASN A 139 13.55 0.11 -11.58
N LEU A 140 14.01 0.64 -12.71
CA LEU A 140 13.34 1.69 -13.47
C LEU A 140 12.42 1.01 -14.47
N ASN A 141 11.11 1.08 -14.21
CA ASN A 141 10.06 0.64 -15.12
C ASN A 141 9.24 1.82 -15.63
#